data_AF-A0A919DUX2-F1
#
_entry.id   AF-A0A919DUX2-F1
#
_cell.length_a   1.000
_cell.length_b   1.000
_cell.length_c   1.000
_cell.angle_alpha   90.00
_cell.angle_beta   90.00
_cell.angle_gamma   90.00
#
_symmetry.space_group_name_H-M   'P 1'
#
loop_
_entity.id
_entity.type
_entity.pdbx_description
1 polymer ?
#
loop_
_entity_poly.entity_id
_entity_poly.type
_entity_poly.pdbx_seq_one_letter_code
_entity_poly.pdbx_strand_id
1 'polypeptide(L)'
;MSYDVEKPDEQWRAELTPAEYAVLRQAGTEPAFTGEYTDTATKGVYSCRACGAELFTSREKFASHCGWPSFYDPKDSDAVELLTDTSHGMVRTEVRCARCGSHLGHVFEGEGYPTPTDQRYCINSISLRLTPDEG
;
A
#
# COMPACT_ATOMS: atom_id res chain seq x y z
N MET A 1 5.42 19.24 3.64
CA MET A 1 4.78 18.81 2.38
C MET A 1 3.30 18.83 2.64
N SER A 2 2.55 19.63 1.90
CA SER A 2 1.09 19.64 1.99
C SER A 2 0.55 18.55 1.08
N TYR A 3 -0.24 17.64 1.63
CA TYR A 3 -0.93 16.63 0.82
C TYR A 3 -2.22 17.20 0.25
N ASP A 4 -2.71 16.66 -0.87
CA ASP A 4 -4.01 17.09 -1.43
C ASP A 4 -5.18 16.84 -0.48
N VAL A 5 -5.06 15.79 0.34
CA VAL A 5 -6.05 15.43 1.35
C VAL A 5 -5.42 15.52 2.73
N GLU A 6 -5.70 16.64 3.40
CA GLU A 6 -5.33 16.89 4.79
C GLU A 6 -6.60 16.93 5.65
N LYS A 7 -6.61 16.09 6.68
CA LYS A 7 -7.68 16.06 7.69
C LYS A 7 -7.04 15.95 9.07
N PRO A 8 -7.67 16.52 10.12
CA PRO A 8 -7.19 16.34 11.48
C PRO A 8 -7.30 14.88 11.93
N ASP A 9 -6.44 14.48 12.87
CA ASP A 9 -6.40 13.11 13.41
C ASP A 9 -7.77 12.62 13.91
N GLU A 10 -8.57 13.49 14.52
CA GLU A 10 -9.92 13.16 15.00
C GLU A 10 -10.83 12.69 13.87
N GLN A 11 -10.75 13.35 12.70
CA GLN A 11 -11.53 12.98 11.54
C GLN A 11 -11.06 11.65 10.95
N TRP A 12 -9.74 11.41 10.89
CA TRP A 12 -9.21 10.10 10.49
C TRP A 12 -9.64 8.98 11.43
N ARG A 13 -9.65 9.22 12.75
CA ARG A 13 -10.13 8.24 13.74
C ARG A 13 -11.62 7.96 13.65
N ALA A 14 -12.41 8.92 13.15
CA ALA A 14 -13.84 8.75 12.93
C ALA A 14 -14.16 8.00 11.62
N GLU A 15 -13.37 8.21 10.58
CA GLU A 15 -13.56 7.59 9.25
C GLU A 15 -12.92 6.21 9.11
N LEU A 16 -11.83 5.95 9.85
CA LEU A 16 -11.07 4.70 9.81
C LEU A 16 -11.35 3.84 11.04
N THR A 17 -11.35 2.52 10.85
CA THR A 17 -11.29 1.59 11.99
C THR A 17 -9.97 1.77 12.76
N PRO A 18 -9.91 1.37 14.05
CA PRO A 18 -8.68 1.49 14.83
C PRO A 18 -7.46 0.80 14.19
N ALA A 19 -7.67 -0.33 13.52
CA ALA A 19 -6.62 -1.07 12.83
C ALA A 19 -6.17 -0.35 11.53
N GLU A 20 -7.12 0.14 10.72
CA GLU A 20 -6.81 0.96 9.55
C GLU A 20 -6.04 2.23 9.95
N TYR A 21 -6.46 2.91 11.02
CA TYR A 21 -5.75 4.09 11.54
C TYR A 21 -4.32 3.77 11.98
N ALA A 22 -4.13 2.68 12.73
CA ALA A 22 -2.81 2.25 13.18
C ALA A 22 -1.84 2.03 12.00
N VAL A 23 -2.31 1.39 10.93
CA VAL A 23 -1.50 1.18 9.72
C VAL A 23 -1.33 2.47 8.94
N LEU A 24 -2.42 3.10 8.50
CA LEU A 24 -2.41 4.25 7.57
C LEU A 24 -1.80 5.53 8.17
N ARG A 25 -1.86 5.72 9.49
CA ARG A 25 -1.45 6.98 10.15
C ARG A 25 -0.31 6.80 11.14
N GLN A 26 -0.16 5.62 11.75
CA GLN A 26 0.92 5.36 12.71
C GLN A 26 2.03 4.48 12.14
N ALA A 27 2.01 4.24 10.82
CA ALA A 27 2.96 3.37 10.12
C ALA A 27 3.07 1.97 10.75
N GLY A 28 1.95 1.46 11.27
CA GLY A 28 1.83 0.09 11.72
C GLY A 28 1.90 -0.90 10.55
N THR A 29 2.17 -2.16 10.86
CA THR A 29 2.17 -3.25 9.89
C THR A 29 1.16 -4.30 10.31
N GLU A 30 0.30 -4.73 9.39
CA GLU A 30 -0.64 -5.81 9.66
C GLU A 30 0.11 -7.15 9.80
N PRO A 31 -0.37 -8.10 10.62
CA PRO A 31 0.25 -9.41 10.72
C PRO A 31 0.27 -10.13 9.36
N ALA A 32 1.36 -10.83 9.06
CA ALA A 32 1.49 -11.60 7.83
C ALA A 32 0.34 -12.61 7.68
N PHE A 33 -0.14 -12.80 6.45
CA PHE A 33 -1.21 -13.75 6.08
C PHE A 33 -2.59 -13.48 6.69
N THR A 34 -2.79 -12.30 7.31
CA THR A 34 -4.10 -11.91 7.87
C THR A 34 -4.87 -10.93 6.99
N GLY A 35 -4.23 -10.38 5.96
CA GLY A 35 -4.82 -9.41 5.05
C GLY A 35 -5.87 -10.03 4.12
N GLU A 36 -7.01 -9.35 3.98
CA GLU A 36 -8.13 -9.75 3.10
C GLU A 36 -7.67 -9.99 1.64
N TYR A 37 -6.72 -9.20 1.15
CA TYR A 37 -6.25 -9.19 -0.23
C TYR A 37 -4.93 -9.92 -0.48
N THR A 38 -4.37 -10.60 0.54
CA THR A 38 -3.11 -11.33 0.40
C THR A 38 -3.20 -12.36 -0.72
N ASP A 39 -4.21 -13.24 -0.69
CA ASP A 39 -4.39 -14.32 -1.69
C ASP A 39 -5.44 -14.01 -2.76
N THR A 40 -5.99 -12.79 -2.77
CA THR A 40 -7.00 -12.41 -3.75
C THR A 40 -6.40 -12.25 -5.15
N ALA A 41 -6.97 -12.96 -6.12
CA ALA A 41 -6.66 -12.82 -7.55
C ALA A 41 -7.74 -12.05 -8.33
N THR A 42 -8.69 -11.43 -7.62
CA THR A 42 -9.77 -10.63 -8.19
C THR A 42 -9.19 -9.48 -9.01
N LYS A 43 -9.63 -9.39 -10.26
CA LYS A 43 -9.24 -8.29 -11.17
C LYS A 43 -9.94 -7.01 -10.75
N GLY A 44 -9.21 -5.90 -10.73
CA GLY A 44 -9.74 -4.62 -10.29
C GLY A 44 -8.67 -3.59 -9.97
N VAL A 45 -9.11 -2.52 -9.32
CA VAL A 45 -8.27 -1.40 -8.89
C VAL A 45 -8.18 -1.37 -7.37
N TYR A 46 -6.96 -1.27 -6.86
CA TYR A 46 -6.66 -1.09 -5.44
C TYR A 46 -6.51 0.40 -5.15
N SER A 47 -7.42 0.92 -4.34
CA SER A 47 -7.44 2.31 -3.92
C SER A 47 -7.01 2.47 -2.46
N CYS A 48 -6.46 3.63 -2.10
CA CYS A 48 -6.12 4.00 -0.74
C CYS A 48 -7.37 3.95 0.13
N ARG A 49 -7.34 3.15 1.20
CA ARG A 49 -8.46 3.02 2.13
C ARG A 49 -8.84 4.33 2.81
N ALA A 50 -7.88 5.25 2.98
CA ALA A 50 -8.09 6.55 3.60
C ALA A 50 -8.72 7.59 2.66
N CYS A 51 -8.10 7.86 1.50
CA CYS A 51 -8.53 8.96 0.63
C CYS A 51 -9.21 8.53 -0.67
N GLY A 52 -9.26 7.21 -0.96
CA GLY A 52 -9.83 6.66 -2.18
C GLY A 52 -8.98 6.88 -3.44
N ALA A 53 -7.75 7.37 -3.33
CA ALA A 53 -6.86 7.49 -4.50
C ALA A 53 -6.56 6.11 -5.09
N GLU A 54 -6.56 5.96 -6.41
CA GLU A 54 -6.17 4.71 -7.06
C GLU A 54 -4.65 4.54 -6.97
N LEU A 55 -4.19 3.40 -6.43
CA LEU A 55 -2.77 3.17 -6.12
C LEU A 55 -2.16 2.08 -7.01
N PHE A 56 -2.84 0.93 -7.11
CA PHE A 56 -2.36 -0.24 -7.85
C PHE A 56 -3.49 -0.86 -8.65
N THR A 57 -3.17 -1.66 -9.66
CA THR A 57 -4.17 -2.51 -10.31
C THR A 57 -3.80 -3.97 -10.16
N SER A 58 -4.78 -4.86 -10.38
CA SER A 58 -4.55 -6.30 -10.38
C SER A 58 -3.58 -6.77 -11.47
N ARG A 59 -3.31 -5.95 -12.50
CA ARG A 59 -2.36 -6.29 -13.58
C ARG A 59 -0.92 -6.27 -13.09
N GLU A 60 -0.62 -5.38 -12.14
CA GLU A 60 0.71 -5.26 -11.53
C GLU A 60 0.88 -6.16 -10.29
N LYS A 61 -0.19 -6.84 -9.86
CA LYS A 61 -0.16 -7.77 -8.72
C LYS A 61 0.53 -9.07 -9.11
N PHE A 62 1.41 -9.55 -8.26
CA PHE A 62 2.05 -10.86 -8.41
C PHE A 62 2.15 -11.62 -7.09
N ALA A 63 2.26 -12.95 -7.17
CA ALA A 63 2.41 -13.80 -6.00
C ALA A 63 3.87 -13.86 -5.56
N SER A 64 4.21 -13.13 -4.49
CA SER A 64 5.54 -13.15 -3.86
C SER A 64 5.66 -14.17 -2.72
N HIS A 65 4.52 -14.71 -2.24
CA HIS A 65 4.40 -15.55 -1.05
C HIS A 65 4.90 -14.91 0.26
N CYS A 66 5.05 -13.58 0.31
CA CYS A 66 5.57 -12.88 1.50
C CYS A 66 4.55 -12.72 2.64
N GLY A 67 3.27 -12.99 2.40
CA GLY A 67 2.18 -12.84 3.37
C GLY A 67 1.38 -11.54 3.27
N TRP A 68 1.73 -10.66 2.33
CA TRP A 68 1.01 -9.42 2.01
C TRP A 68 0.82 -9.28 0.49
N PRO A 69 -0.18 -8.52 0.01
CA PRO A 69 -0.31 -8.25 -1.41
C PRO A 69 0.95 -7.56 -1.95
N SER A 70 1.47 -8.12 -3.04
CA SER A 70 2.69 -7.65 -3.70
C SER A 70 2.40 -7.16 -5.11
N PHE A 71 2.96 -6.00 -5.44
CA PHE A 71 2.85 -5.38 -6.75
C PHE A 71 4.24 -5.06 -7.28
N TYR A 72 4.44 -5.06 -8.60
CA TYR A 72 5.72 -4.67 -9.18
C TYR A 72 5.79 -3.21 -9.64
N ASP A 73 4.65 -2.54 -9.71
CA ASP A 73 4.56 -1.14 -10.16
C ASP A 73 3.30 -0.45 -9.59
N PRO A 74 3.41 0.77 -9.02
CA PRO A 74 2.27 1.61 -8.67
C PRO A 74 1.63 2.26 -9.91
N LYS A 75 0.90 1.46 -10.68
CA LYS A 75 -0.02 1.91 -11.75
C LYS A 75 0.54 3.09 -12.59
N ASP A 76 1.61 2.86 -13.36
CA ASP A 76 2.17 3.78 -14.38
C ASP A 76 2.27 5.27 -13.94
N SER A 77 2.38 5.60 -12.63
CA SER A 77 2.24 7.00 -12.17
C SER A 77 2.71 7.30 -10.74
N ASP A 78 2.78 8.60 -10.44
CA ASP A 78 3.08 9.26 -9.15
C ASP A 78 2.01 9.02 -8.04
N ALA A 79 1.31 7.89 -8.06
CA ALA A 79 0.25 7.56 -7.10
C ALA A 79 0.78 7.34 -5.67
N VAL A 80 2.05 6.97 -5.56
CA VAL A 80 2.75 6.72 -4.31
C VAL A 80 4.01 7.57 -4.18
N GLU A 81 4.35 7.91 -2.94
CA GLU A 81 5.59 8.56 -2.56
C GLU A 81 6.52 7.54 -1.91
N LEU A 82 7.79 7.56 -2.30
CA LEU A 82 8.83 6.69 -1.73
C LEU A 82 9.69 7.49 -0.75
N LEU A 83 9.74 7.03 0.50
CA LEU A 83 10.49 7.67 1.57
C LEU A 83 11.52 6.69 2.14
N THR A 84 12.72 7.17 2.44
CA THR A 84 13.71 6.34 3.12
C THR A 84 13.31 6.14 4.58
N ASP A 85 13.10 4.89 4.97
CA ASP A 85 12.81 4.46 6.33
C ASP A 85 14.05 3.80 6.93
N THR A 86 14.65 4.46 7.93
CA THR A 86 15.81 3.95 8.67
C THR A 86 15.43 3.37 10.04
N SER A 87 14.15 3.09 10.27
CA SER A 87 13.67 2.51 11.53
C SER A 87 14.23 1.10 11.76
N HIS A 88 14.26 0.68 13.03
CA HIS A 88 14.74 -0.65 13.44
C HIS A 88 16.16 -1.02 12.98
N GLY A 89 17.00 -0.03 12.63
CA GLY A 89 18.39 -0.25 12.20
C GLY A 89 18.53 -0.84 10.79
N MET A 90 17.46 -0.83 9.99
CA MET A 90 17.46 -1.27 8.60
C MET A 90 17.14 -0.09 7.70
N VAL A 91 17.72 -0.06 6.49
CA VAL A 91 17.35 0.91 5.45
C VAL A 91 16.33 0.24 4.55
N ARG A 92 15.09 0.74 4.57
CA ARG A 92 13.99 0.31 3.71
C ARG A 92 13.42 1.51 2.99
N THR A 93 12.64 1.27 1.95
CA THR A 93 11.90 2.33 1.27
C THR A 93 10.43 2.20 1.63
N GLU A 94 9.94 3.12 2.46
CA GLU A 94 8.53 3.24 2.82
C GLU A 94 7.73 3.74 1.61
N VAL A 95 6.55 3.15 1.40
CA VAL A 95 5.58 3.55 0.38
C VAL A 95 4.42 4.26 1.05
N ARG A 96 4.17 5.52 0.66
CA ARG A 96 3.03 6.31 1.13
C ARG A 96 2.10 6.68 -0.01
N CYS A 97 0.84 6.94 0.30
CA CYS A 97 -0.08 7.52 -0.67
C CYS A 97 0.31 8.98 -0.94
N ALA A 98 0.64 9.31 -2.20
CA ALA A 98 1.05 10.67 -2.58
C ALA A 98 -0.06 11.72 -2.33
N ARG A 99 -1.33 11.30 -2.32
CA ARG A 99 -2.48 12.18 -2.16
C ARG A 99 -2.80 12.55 -0.70
N CYS A 100 -2.52 11.67 0.27
CA CYS A 100 -2.93 11.88 1.67
C CYS A 100 -1.87 11.54 2.71
N GLY A 101 -0.68 11.13 2.28
CA GLY A 101 0.45 10.78 3.14
C GLY A 101 0.27 9.53 3.98
N SER A 102 -0.75 8.70 3.68
CA SER A 102 -0.97 7.48 4.45
C SER A 102 0.11 6.44 4.18
N HIS A 103 0.58 5.79 5.24
CA HIS A 103 1.48 4.65 5.13
C HIS A 103 0.76 3.47 4.46
N LEU A 104 1.40 2.89 3.44
CA LEU A 104 0.88 1.75 2.69
C LEU A 104 1.71 0.50 2.99
N GLY A 105 3.04 0.63 3.02
CA GLY A 105 3.95 -0.48 3.28
C GLY A 105 5.38 -0.13 2.88
N HIS A 106 6.09 -1.08 2.28
CA HIS A 106 7.48 -0.90 1.86
C HIS A 106 7.72 -1.50 0.47
N VAL A 107 8.63 -0.89 -0.29
CA VAL A 107 9.14 -1.42 -1.55
C VAL A 107 10.55 -1.94 -1.36
N PHE A 108 10.83 -3.07 -2.00
CA PHE A 108 12.14 -3.71 -2.04
C PHE A 108 12.55 -3.86 -3.51
N GLU A 109 13.83 -3.67 -3.81
CA GLU A 109 14.39 -3.77 -5.16
C GLU A 109 15.53 -4.79 -5.18
N GLY A 110 15.79 -5.41 -6.33
CA GLY A 110 16.95 -6.29 -6.50
C GLY A 110 16.77 -7.70 -5.92
N GLU A 111 15.53 -8.13 -5.71
CA GLU A 111 15.21 -9.47 -5.21
C GLU A 111 15.22 -10.53 -6.33
N GLY A 112 15.30 -10.12 -7.60
CA GLY A 112 15.35 -11.01 -8.76
C GLY A 112 14.00 -11.60 -9.13
N TYR A 113 12.90 -10.88 -8.86
CA TYR A 113 11.58 -11.33 -9.30
C TYR A 113 11.46 -11.20 -10.83
N PRO A 114 10.71 -12.10 -11.51
CA PRO A 114 10.52 -12.04 -12.96
C PRO A 114 9.50 -10.95 -13.34
N THR A 115 9.75 -9.72 -12.89
CA THR A 115 8.93 -8.53 -13.12
C THR A 115 9.75 -7.50 -13.91
N PRO A 116 9.10 -6.62 -14.71
CA PRO A 116 9.83 -5.66 -15.54
C PRO A 116 10.71 -4.68 -14.75
N THR A 117 10.33 -4.39 -13.52
CA THR A 117 10.97 -3.40 -12.65
C THR A 117 11.94 -4.01 -11.63
N ASP A 118 11.85 -5.33 -11.39
CA ASP A 118 12.50 -6.01 -10.25
C ASP A 118 12.22 -5.33 -8.88
N GLN A 119 11.06 -4.67 -8.78
CA GLN A 119 10.55 -4.06 -7.56
C GLN A 119 9.44 -4.93 -6.96
N ARG A 120 9.39 -4.98 -5.63
CA ARG A 120 8.32 -5.61 -4.85
C ARG A 120 7.74 -4.60 -3.86
N TYR A 121 6.59 -4.04 -4.23
CA TYR A 121 5.75 -3.23 -3.36
C TYR A 121 4.96 -4.15 -2.44
N CYS A 122 5.43 -4.30 -1.21
CA CYS A 122 4.80 -5.07 -0.15
C CYS A 122 3.85 -4.16 0.62
N ILE A 123 2.56 -4.22 0.29
CA ILE A 123 1.56 -3.27 0.79
C ILE A 123 0.64 -3.96 1.79
N ASN A 124 0.29 -3.28 2.89
CA ASN A 124 -0.67 -3.81 3.84
C ASN A 124 -2.06 -3.86 3.18
N SER A 125 -2.72 -5.02 3.20
CA SER A 125 -4.07 -5.20 2.69
C SER A 125 -5.06 -4.22 3.33
N ILE A 126 -4.94 -3.97 4.64
CA ILE A 126 -5.80 -3.05 5.38
C ILE A 126 -5.67 -1.59 4.90
N SER A 127 -4.57 -1.25 4.23
CA SER A 127 -4.36 0.07 3.64
C SER A 127 -5.05 0.25 2.28
N LEU A 128 -5.58 -0.84 1.71
CA LEU A 128 -6.17 -0.88 0.37
C LEU A 128 -7.67 -1.16 0.42
N ARG A 129 -8.36 -0.73 -0.62
CA ARG A 129 -9.73 -1.14 -0.96
C ARG A 129 -9.75 -1.61 -2.40
N LEU A 130 -10.17 -2.84 -2.61
CA LEU A 130 -10.33 -3.39 -3.95
C LEU A 130 -11.71 -3.05 -4.51
N THR A 131 -11.73 -2.40 -5.66
CA THR A 131 -12.91 -2.29 -6.51
C THR A 131 -12.77 -3.31 -7.63
N PRO A 132 -13.59 -4.38 -7.67
CA PRO A 132 -13.58 -5.35 -8.75
C PRO A 132 -13.89 -4.71 -10.11
N ASP A 133 -13.23 -5.17 -11.16
CA ASP A 133 -13.56 -4.78 -12.54
C ASP A 133 -14.84 -5.52 -12.95
N GLU A 134 -15.96 -4.81 -13.07
CA GLU A 134 -17.20 -5.37 -13.62
C GLU A 134 -17.03 -5.45 -15.14
N GLY A 135 -16.62 -6.62 -15.62
CA GLY A 135 -16.42 -6.91 -17.04
C GLY A 135 -17.70 -6.88 -17.87
#